data_AF-A0A2E2AZR1-F1
#
_entry.id   AF-A0A2E2AZR1-F1
#
_cell.length_a   1.000
_cell.length_b   1.000
_cell.length_c   1.000
_cell.angle_alpha   90.00
_cell.angle_beta   90.00
_cell.angle_gamma   90.00
#
_symmetry.space_group_name_H-M   'P 1'
#
loop_
_entity.id
_entity.type
_entity.pdbx_description
1 polymer ?
#
loop_
_entity_poly.entity_id
_entity_poly.type
_entity_poly.pdbx_seq_one_letter_code
_entity_poly.pdbx_strand_id
1 'polypeptide(L)'
;MFKAASPSSLRFHVLFAVILLATVSSTQAGETASTPTHRDPWLWPFAQDSIWNMPIGSGAQYEPANLGAAKHVGVDIEYHVKTTQNDPTVPIYSPSGWQTRWPGKRVIGQCVIPSDLVIEDARKHHTPNAVTVILQPDGRTIVQLEPACRPDPTAQRIVGYRSSPNLDLYGKGIGGSHFGSGLSGIGGSIRKGELTSEAPIRHALKINLWAKRYLYYGADRKGFRWPADRADSYAAKQYGGKNPQLVMGSLLAIKPDVTYEQLNIQTNVGKKLFNALQHYGAYVSDDTAWDAYDLCLEVGVIKEVKQATGLNMASSSGQLFDEINQLISVLCIIDNNTPQSIGGGGEPCMPLAPKLIDPAAK
;
A
#
# COMPACT_ATOMS: atom_id res chain seq x y z
N MET A 1 -44.52 -89.26 11.36
CA MET A 1 -43.82 -89.72 10.15
C MET A 1 -42.92 -88.59 9.66
N PHE A 2 -41.63 -88.91 9.54
CA PHE A 2 -40.51 -88.00 9.30
C PHE A 2 -40.69 -87.04 8.12
N LYS A 3 -40.29 -85.77 8.30
CA LYS A 3 -39.71 -84.98 7.21
C LYS A 3 -38.56 -84.14 7.77
N ALA A 4 -37.36 -84.55 7.37
CA ALA A 4 -36.07 -83.94 7.69
C ALA A 4 -35.91 -82.60 6.93
N ALA A 5 -35.35 -81.61 7.61
CA ALA A 5 -34.82 -80.39 7.00
C ALA A 5 -33.34 -80.61 6.66
N SER A 6 -32.93 -80.22 5.45
CA SER A 6 -31.53 -80.20 5.01
C SER A 6 -30.85 -78.88 5.45
N PRO A 7 -29.53 -78.88 5.71
CA PRO A 7 -28.79 -77.64 5.89
C PRO A 7 -28.14 -77.22 4.56
N SER A 8 -28.56 -76.07 4.02
CA SER A 8 -27.92 -75.42 2.88
C SER A 8 -26.80 -74.48 3.35
N SER A 9 -25.58 -74.86 2.95
CA SER A 9 -24.35 -74.07 2.77
C SER A 9 -24.33 -72.59 3.20
N LEU A 10 -23.49 -72.32 4.21
CA LEU A 10 -22.98 -71.01 4.56
C LEU A 10 -22.02 -70.52 3.45
N ARG A 11 -22.43 -69.52 2.64
CA ARG A 11 -21.52 -68.82 1.71
C ARG A 11 -20.99 -67.55 2.37
N PHE A 12 -19.73 -67.60 2.81
CA PHE A 12 -18.95 -66.42 3.20
C PHE A 12 -18.92 -65.40 2.04
N HIS A 13 -19.53 -64.24 2.24
CA HIS A 13 -19.28 -63.07 1.40
C HIS A 13 -18.13 -62.30 2.05
N VAL A 14 -16.95 -62.39 1.45
CA VAL A 14 -15.81 -61.52 1.75
C VAL A 14 -16.15 -60.14 1.20
N LEU A 15 -16.49 -59.21 2.08
CA LEU A 15 -16.65 -57.80 1.74
C LEU A 15 -15.24 -57.19 1.60
N PHE A 16 -14.78 -56.95 0.36
CA PHE A 16 -13.60 -56.14 0.12
C PHE A 16 -13.92 -54.68 0.45
N ALA A 17 -13.47 -54.22 1.62
CA ALA A 17 -13.42 -52.80 1.94
C ALA A 17 -12.26 -52.16 1.17
N VAL A 18 -12.57 -51.45 0.09
CA VAL A 18 -11.60 -50.59 -0.59
C VAL A 18 -11.43 -49.33 0.26
N ILE A 19 -10.41 -49.30 1.10
CA ILE A 19 -9.97 -48.08 1.77
C ILE A 19 -9.19 -47.26 0.73
N LEU A 20 -9.84 -46.25 0.14
CA LEU A 20 -9.14 -45.20 -0.58
C LEU A 20 -8.37 -44.35 0.45
N LEU A 21 -7.08 -44.62 0.59
CA LEU A 21 -6.14 -43.68 1.20
C LEU A 21 -5.98 -42.49 0.24
N ALA A 22 -6.75 -41.43 0.48
CA ALA A 22 -6.50 -40.14 -0.13
C ALA A 22 -5.20 -39.57 0.46
N THR A 23 -4.09 -39.73 -0.27
CA THR A 23 -2.86 -38.99 0.02
C THR A 23 -3.15 -37.52 -0.24
N VAL A 24 -3.33 -36.75 0.83
CA VAL A 24 -3.30 -35.29 0.76
C VAL A 24 -1.85 -34.91 0.46
N SER A 25 -1.55 -34.73 -0.82
CA SER A 25 -0.31 -34.08 -1.24
C SER A 25 -0.42 -32.60 -0.88
N SER A 26 -0.01 -32.25 0.34
CA SER A 26 0.27 -30.88 0.73
C SER A 26 1.57 -30.43 0.05
N THR A 27 1.46 -29.96 -1.20
CA THR A 27 2.58 -29.36 -1.91
C THR A 27 2.19 -27.98 -2.43
N GLN A 28 2.32 -26.97 -1.57
CA GLN A 28 2.76 -25.66 -2.05
C GLN A 28 3.36 -24.82 -0.91
N ALA A 29 4.50 -25.27 -0.38
CA ALA A 29 5.47 -24.31 0.13
C ALA A 29 6.11 -23.68 -1.11
N GLY A 30 5.58 -22.52 -1.54
CA GLY A 30 6.34 -21.67 -2.46
C GLY A 30 7.68 -21.37 -1.80
N GLU A 31 8.78 -21.67 -2.50
CA GLU A 31 10.12 -21.26 -2.06
C GLU A 31 10.06 -19.76 -1.77
N THR A 32 10.10 -19.42 -0.48
CA THR A 32 10.18 -18.03 -0.07
C THR A 32 11.52 -17.53 -0.56
N ALA A 33 11.50 -16.69 -1.60
CA ALA A 33 12.70 -15.98 -2.05
C ALA A 33 13.39 -15.44 -0.80
N SER A 34 14.64 -15.87 -0.56
CA SER A 34 15.37 -15.58 0.66
C SER A 34 15.39 -14.07 0.91
N THR A 35 15.03 -13.64 2.12
CA THR A 35 15.12 -12.22 2.46
C THR A 35 16.58 -11.77 2.29
N PRO A 36 16.85 -10.68 1.56
CA PRO A 36 18.22 -10.24 1.33
C PRO A 36 18.88 -9.86 2.66
N THR A 37 20.20 -9.99 2.79
CA THR A 37 20.91 -9.62 4.04
C THR A 37 21.05 -8.10 4.21
N HIS A 38 20.90 -7.35 3.11
CA HIS A 38 20.94 -5.90 3.07
C HIS A 38 19.80 -5.37 2.20
N ARG A 39 19.32 -4.16 2.47
CA ARG A 39 18.33 -3.47 1.62
C ARG A 39 18.78 -2.06 1.27
N ASP A 40 18.51 -1.64 0.04
CA ASP A 40 18.72 -0.26 -0.40
C ASP A 40 17.67 0.63 0.30
N PRO A 41 18.07 1.58 1.15
CA PRO A 41 17.15 2.45 1.88
C PRO A 41 16.30 3.33 0.95
N TRP A 42 16.72 3.59 -0.29
CA TRP A 42 15.91 4.36 -1.24
C TRP A 42 14.75 3.54 -1.82
N LEU A 43 14.98 2.25 -2.06
CA LEU A 43 13.98 1.34 -2.63
C LEU A 43 13.09 0.72 -1.55
N TRP A 44 13.65 0.47 -0.37
CA TRP A 44 12.94 -0.11 0.77
C TRP A 44 13.22 0.72 2.04
N PRO A 45 12.63 1.93 2.11
CA PRO A 45 12.93 2.90 3.15
C PRO A 45 12.41 2.54 4.53
N PHE A 46 12.98 3.31 5.46
CA PHE A 46 12.73 3.40 6.88
C PHE A 46 13.19 2.20 7.68
N ALA A 47 13.26 2.37 9.00
CA ALA A 47 13.71 1.36 9.95
C ALA A 47 12.86 0.08 9.88
N GLN A 48 13.40 -1.05 10.34
CA GLN A 48 12.71 -2.35 10.38
C GLN A 48 11.39 -2.32 11.17
N ASP A 49 11.30 -1.43 12.15
CA ASP A 49 10.16 -1.24 13.05
C ASP A 49 9.37 0.05 12.70
N SER A 50 9.47 0.47 11.44
CA SER A 50 8.55 1.42 10.82
C SER A 50 7.20 0.76 10.55
N ILE A 51 6.13 1.57 10.52
CA ILE A 51 4.79 1.14 10.11
C ILE A 51 4.78 0.49 8.72
N TRP A 52 5.68 0.92 7.84
CA TRP A 52 5.76 0.43 6.48
C TRP A 52 6.42 -0.94 6.38
N ASN A 53 7.25 -1.32 7.35
CA ASN A 53 8.08 -2.52 7.28
C ASN A 53 7.64 -3.62 8.26
N MET A 54 6.69 -3.34 9.14
CA MET A 54 6.20 -4.30 10.12
C MET A 54 5.18 -5.25 9.48
N PRO A 55 5.43 -6.58 9.49
CA PRO A 55 4.43 -7.55 9.07
C PRO A 55 3.24 -7.60 10.03
N ILE A 56 2.10 -8.06 9.54
CA ILE A 56 0.95 -8.40 10.38
C ILE A 56 1.35 -9.47 11.40
N GLY A 57 0.98 -9.28 12.66
CA GLY A 57 1.34 -10.17 13.74
C GLY A 57 0.23 -11.16 14.09
N SER A 58 0.59 -12.26 14.76
CA SER A 58 -0.35 -13.31 15.18
C SER A 58 -1.40 -12.85 16.18
N GLY A 59 -1.20 -11.70 16.84
CA GLY A 59 -2.15 -11.06 17.74
C GLY A 59 -3.13 -10.10 17.05
N ALA A 60 -3.07 -9.96 15.73
CA ALA A 60 -3.88 -8.99 14.99
C ALA A 60 -5.38 -9.25 15.17
N GLN A 61 -6.12 -8.19 15.50
CA GLN A 61 -7.57 -8.22 15.66
C GLN A 61 -8.23 -7.67 14.40
N TYR A 62 -8.85 -8.57 13.64
CA TYR A 62 -9.47 -8.25 12.36
C TYR A 62 -10.94 -7.87 12.54
N GLU A 63 -11.28 -6.63 12.21
CA GLU A 63 -12.66 -6.15 12.08
C GLU A 63 -13.01 -5.93 10.59
N PRO A 64 -14.14 -6.44 10.06
CA PRO A 64 -14.48 -6.23 8.66
C PRO A 64 -14.56 -4.74 8.28
N ALA A 65 -13.83 -4.33 7.22
CA ALA A 65 -13.90 -2.96 6.72
C ALA A 65 -15.19 -2.70 5.92
N ASN A 66 -15.85 -3.75 5.43
CA ASN A 66 -17.09 -3.71 4.64
C ASN A 66 -16.99 -2.80 3.40
N LEU A 67 -15.86 -2.86 2.71
CA LEU A 67 -15.63 -2.15 1.46
C LEU A 67 -16.34 -2.90 0.33
N GLY A 68 -17.17 -2.20 -0.45
CA GLY A 68 -17.82 -2.76 -1.64
C GLY A 68 -16.96 -2.63 -2.88
N ALA A 69 -17.38 -3.19 -4.01
CA ALA A 69 -16.74 -2.89 -5.29
C ALA A 69 -16.86 -1.40 -5.62
N ALA A 70 -15.79 -0.82 -6.16
CA ALA A 70 -15.76 0.53 -6.70
C ALA A 70 -15.99 0.51 -8.22
N LYS A 71 -16.44 1.64 -8.77
CA LYS A 71 -16.61 1.82 -10.23
C LYS A 71 -15.27 1.99 -10.94
N HIS A 72 -14.22 2.31 -10.21
CA HIS A 72 -12.89 2.47 -10.73
C HIS A 72 -11.85 1.93 -9.74
N VAL A 73 -10.80 1.33 -10.29
CA VAL A 73 -9.54 1.13 -9.57
C VAL A 73 -8.54 2.01 -10.28
N GLY A 74 -7.96 2.95 -9.55
CA GLY A 74 -6.99 3.90 -10.05
C GLY A 74 -5.68 3.79 -9.29
N VAL A 75 -4.88 4.83 -9.46
CA VAL A 75 -3.56 4.95 -8.84
C VAL A 75 -3.28 6.41 -8.52
N ASP A 76 -2.66 6.64 -7.37
CA ASP A 76 -2.09 7.93 -7.03
C ASP A 76 -0.60 7.89 -7.40
N ILE A 77 -0.22 8.75 -8.35
CA ILE A 77 1.13 8.71 -8.93
C ILE A 77 2.06 9.63 -8.14
N GLU A 78 3.19 9.06 -7.73
CA GLU A 78 4.16 9.71 -6.85
C GLU A 78 5.53 9.84 -7.53
N TYR A 79 6.14 11.01 -7.36
CA TYR A 79 7.44 11.35 -7.93
C TYR A 79 8.52 11.09 -6.89
N HIS A 80 9.30 10.03 -7.11
CA HIS A 80 10.45 9.72 -6.27
C HIS A 80 11.73 10.17 -6.96
N VAL A 81 12.28 11.28 -6.48
CA VAL A 81 13.41 11.97 -7.07
C VAL A 81 14.64 11.74 -6.20
N LYS A 82 15.64 11.07 -6.77
CA LYS A 82 16.97 10.93 -6.17
C LYS A 82 17.89 12.00 -6.74
N THR A 83 18.63 12.68 -5.87
CA THR A 83 19.50 13.79 -6.26
C THR A 83 20.97 13.51 -5.97
N THR A 84 21.83 14.35 -6.54
CA THR A 84 23.29 14.28 -6.47
C THR A 84 23.87 15.65 -6.12
N GLN A 85 25.16 15.69 -5.78
CA GLN A 85 25.86 16.95 -5.50
C GLN A 85 25.95 17.89 -6.72
N ASN A 86 25.73 17.38 -7.93
CA ASN A 86 25.76 18.17 -9.17
C ASN A 86 24.41 18.80 -9.50
N ASP A 87 23.34 18.40 -8.82
CA ASP A 87 22.01 18.94 -9.02
C ASP A 87 21.87 20.32 -8.36
N PRO A 88 21.16 21.28 -8.96
CA PRO A 88 21.01 22.62 -8.41
C PRO A 88 20.15 22.62 -7.14
N THR A 89 20.58 23.42 -6.15
CA THR A 89 19.70 23.86 -5.07
C THR A 89 18.75 24.93 -5.61
N VAL A 90 17.45 24.71 -5.44
CA VAL A 90 16.41 25.64 -5.89
C VAL A 90 15.46 26.01 -4.75
N PRO A 91 14.88 27.22 -4.78
CA PRO A 91 13.78 27.59 -3.88
C PRO A 91 12.52 26.75 -4.13
N ILE A 92 11.83 26.43 -3.03
CA ILE A 92 10.49 25.84 -3.01
C ILE A 92 9.50 26.98 -2.83
N TYR A 93 8.53 27.10 -3.75
CA TYR A 93 7.43 28.06 -3.66
C TYR A 93 6.13 27.39 -3.22
N SER A 94 5.35 28.05 -2.36
CA SER A 94 3.98 27.63 -2.07
C SER A 94 3.12 27.75 -3.33
N PRO A 95 2.22 26.79 -3.61
CA PRO A 95 1.38 26.82 -4.80
C PRO A 95 0.41 28.00 -4.80
N SER A 96 0.03 28.44 -6.00
CA SER A 96 -0.97 29.49 -6.21
C SER A 96 -2.37 29.08 -5.74
N GLY A 97 -2.68 27.77 -5.85
CA GLY A 97 -3.89 27.11 -5.41
C GLY A 97 -3.89 25.62 -5.77
N TRP A 98 -4.98 24.92 -5.43
CA TRP A 98 -5.12 23.47 -5.70
C TRP A 98 -5.24 23.12 -7.18
N GLN A 99 -6.06 23.89 -7.92
CA GLN A 99 -6.37 23.66 -9.34
C GLN A 99 -5.37 24.34 -10.30
N THR A 100 -4.47 25.15 -9.78
CA THR A 100 -3.41 25.84 -10.53
C THR A 100 -2.28 26.14 -9.56
N ARG A 101 -1.20 25.36 -9.63
CA ARG A 101 -0.11 25.42 -8.64
C ARG A 101 0.93 26.44 -9.09
N TRP A 102 1.30 26.41 -10.36
CA TRP A 102 2.24 27.36 -10.95
C TRP A 102 1.65 28.79 -11.00
N PRO A 103 2.46 29.87 -10.93
CA PRO A 103 3.91 29.91 -10.66
C PRO A 103 4.31 29.77 -9.18
N GLY A 104 3.33 29.67 -8.28
CA GLY A 104 3.56 29.79 -6.84
C GLY A 104 3.76 31.25 -6.41
N LYS A 105 3.57 31.52 -5.11
CA LYS A 105 3.46 32.90 -4.59
C LYS A 105 4.55 33.29 -3.60
N ARG A 106 5.05 32.35 -2.78
CA ARG A 106 5.96 32.64 -1.65
C ARG A 106 7.00 31.55 -1.50
N VAL A 107 8.25 31.93 -1.27
CA VAL A 107 9.32 30.98 -0.93
C VAL A 107 9.07 30.40 0.47
N ILE A 108 9.08 29.07 0.58
CA ILE A 108 8.82 28.32 1.82
C ILE A 108 9.95 27.34 2.17
N GLY A 109 11.07 27.42 1.45
CA GLY A 109 12.22 26.55 1.66
C GLY A 109 13.08 26.42 0.41
N GLN A 110 13.95 25.43 0.44
CA GLN A 110 14.79 25.04 -0.68
C GLN A 110 15.00 23.52 -0.65
N CYS A 111 15.33 22.96 -1.81
CA CYS A 111 15.75 21.58 -1.97
C CYS A 111 16.68 21.47 -3.18
N VAL A 112 17.41 20.37 -3.25
CA VAL A 112 18.13 19.98 -4.46
C VAL A 112 17.19 19.22 -5.38
N ILE A 113 17.19 19.48 -6.69
CA ILE A 113 16.43 18.73 -7.70
C ILE A 113 17.23 18.59 -9.00
N PRO A 114 17.03 17.52 -9.79
CA PRO A 114 17.59 17.43 -11.14
C PRO A 114 17.08 18.56 -12.03
N SER A 115 17.97 19.13 -12.85
CA SER A 115 17.63 20.26 -13.73
C SER A 115 16.51 19.89 -14.72
N ASP A 116 16.44 18.63 -15.13
CA ASP A 116 15.47 18.09 -16.07
C ASP A 116 14.17 17.58 -15.43
N LEU A 117 13.99 17.71 -14.10
CA LEU A 117 12.79 17.27 -13.41
C LEU A 117 11.54 18.00 -13.93
N VAL A 118 10.58 17.27 -14.48
CA VAL A 118 9.28 17.80 -14.88
C VAL A 118 8.18 17.17 -14.05
N ILE A 119 7.31 18.03 -13.49
CA ILE A 119 6.09 17.64 -12.79
C ILE A 119 4.97 18.51 -13.35
N GLU A 120 3.98 17.89 -13.99
CA GLU A 120 2.88 18.61 -14.64
C GLU A 120 2.06 19.42 -13.62
N ASP A 121 1.52 20.57 -14.06
CA ASP A 121 0.53 21.29 -13.26
C ASP A 121 -0.84 20.58 -13.32
N ALA A 122 -1.70 20.90 -12.36
CA ALA A 122 -3.10 20.57 -12.43
C ALA A 122 -3.73 21.16 -13.70
N ARG A 123 -4.68 20.42 -14.27
CA ARG A 123 -5.49 20.87 -15.41
C ARG A 123 -6.96 20.62 -15.14
N LYS A 124 -7.84 21.15 -16.00
CA LYS A 124 -9.28 20.98 -15.86
C LYS A 124 -9.63 19.48 -15.71
N HIS A 125 -10.34 19.14 -14.64
CA HIS A 125 -10.74 17.76 -14.28
C HIS A 125 -9.59 16.77 -14.00
N HIS A 126 -8.36 17.25 -13.82
CA HIS A 126 -7.22 16.41 -13.47
C HIS A 126 -6.33 17.16 -12.49
N THR A 127 -6.53 16.89 -11.20
CA THR A 127 -5.81 17.51 -10.09
C THR A 127 -5.13 16.42 -9.26
N PRO A 128 -4.09 15.75 -9.80
CA PRO A 128 -3.43 14.66 -9.07
C PRO A 128 -2.78 15.20 -7.80
N ASN A 129 -2.65 14.37 -6.77
CA ASN A 129 -1.92 14.76 -5.56
C ASN A 129 -0.47 15.07 -5.91
N ALA A 130 0.14 14.38 -6.88
CA ALA A 130 1.52 14.65 -7.32
C ALA A 130 2.50 14.71 -6.13
N VAL A 131 2.33 13.75 -5.22
CA VAL A 131 3.18 13.55 -4.06
C VAL A 131 4.61 13.42 -4.56
N THR A 132 5.50 14.26 -4.06
CA THR A 132 6.88 14.33 -4.54
C THR A 132 7.83 14.20 -3.38
N VAL A 133 8.68 13.19 -3.46
CA VAL A 133 9.68 12.87 -2.46
C VAL A 133 11.05 13.03 -3.07
N ILE A 134 11.88 13.87 -2.45
CA ILE A 134 13.17 14.30 -2.97
C ILE A 134 14.25 13.91 -1.97
N LEU A 135 14.99 12.84 -2.27
CA LEU A 135 16.17 12.44 -1.50
C LEU A 135 17.30 13.41 -1.79
N GLN A 136 17.73 14.15 -0.77
CA GLN A 136 18.80 15.12 -0.87
C GLN A 136 20.17 14.44 -1.06
N PRO A 137 21.21 15.18 -1.50
CA PRO A 137 22.50 14.61 -1.85
C PRO A 137 23.29 13.99 -0.69
N ASP A 138 22.85 14.20 0.55
CA ASP A 138 23.39 13.53 1.74
C ASP A 138 22.98 12.05 1.83
N GLY A 139 22.09 11.59 0.93
CA GLY A 139 21.61 10.21 0.90
C GLY A 139 20.70 9.84 2.09
N ARG A 140 20.24 10.82 2.86
CA ARG A 140 19.51 10.60 4.12
C ARG A 140 18.29 11.50 4.26
N THR A 141 18.43 12.79 3.97
CA THR A 141 17.37 13.76 4.16
C THR A 141 16.35 13.67 3.03
N ILE A 142 15.09 13.56 3.40
CA ILE A 142 13.96 13.52 2.48
C ILE A 142 13.16 14.82 2.62
N VAL A 143 13.04 15.56 1.52
CA VAL A 143 12.09 16.66 1.36
C VAL A 143 10.83 16.12 0.69
N GLN A 144 9.66 16.46 1.22
CA GLN A 144 8.37 15.98 0.70
C GLN A 144 7.47 17.17 0.36
N LEU A 145 6.87 17.12 -0.82
CA LEU A 145 6.00 18.15 -1.37
C LEU A 145 4.68 17.56 -1.84
N GLU A 146 3.57 18.24 -1.57
CA GLU A 146 2.28 17.90 -2.16
C GLU A 146 1.33 19.13 -2.19
N PRO A 147 0.54 19.34 -3.25
CA PRO A 147 0.82 18.81 -4.56
C PRO A 147 2.00 19.55 -5.18
N ALA A 148 2.97 18.82 -5.71
CA ALA A 148 4.12 19.44 -6.36
C ALA A 148 3.83 19.79 -7.82
N CYS A 149 4.60 20.74 -8.36
CA CYS A 149 4.49 21.19 -9.74
C CYS A 149 5.79 21.85 -10.19
N ARG A 150 6.25 21.49 -11.40
CA ARG A 150 7.39 22.08 -12.12
C ARG A 150 7.20 21.80 -13.62
N PRO A 151 6.33 22.56 -14.30
CA PRO A 151 5.98 22.29 -15.69
C PRO A 151 7.05 22.82 -16.67
N ASP A 152 7.88 23.77 -16.21
CA ASP A 152 9.02 24.33 -16.95
C ASP A 152 10.34 23.87 -16.30
N PRO A 153 11.07 22.92 -16.91
CA PRO A 153 12.34 22.44 -16.36
C PRO A 153 13.48 23.47 -16.46
N THR A 154 13.32 24.57 -17.20
CA THR A 154 14.31 25.65 -17.22
C THR A 154 14.21 26.55 -15.99
N ALA A 155 13.08 26.50 -15.28
CA ALA A 155 12.88 27.30 -14.09
C ALA A 155 13.72 26.79 -12.92
N GLN A 156 14.51 27.68 -12.32
CA GLN A 156 15.32 27.40 -11.12
C GLN A 156 14.45 27.42 -9.84
N ARG A 157 13.35 26.68 -9.83
CA ARG A 157 12.42 26.54 -8.68
C ARG A 157 11.54 25.31 -8.83
N ILE A 158 10.92 24.92 -7.72
CA ILE A 158 9.80 23.98 -7.66
C ILE A 158 8.66 24.58 -6.86
N VAL A 159 7.42 24.16 -7.15
CA VAL A 159 6.22 24.55 -6.41
C VAL A 159 5.66 23.34 -5.66
N GLY A 160 5.17 23.55 -4.44
CA GLY A 160 4.39 22.56 -3.68
C GLY A 160 4.19 22.97 -2.22
N TYR A 161 3.21 22.40 -1.50
CA TYR A 161 3.21 22.56 -0.04
C TYR A 161 4.25 21.63 0.54
N ARG A 162 5.10 22.17 1.41
CA ARG A 162 6.20 21.44 2.01
C ARG A 162 5.77 20.79 3.32
N SER A 163 6.01 19.50 3.45
CA SER A 163 5.91 18.82 4.75
C SER A 163 7.11 19.20 5.63
N SER A 164 6.85 19.37 6.93
CA SER A 164 7.85 19.73 7.92
C SER A 164 7.61 18.96 9.23
N PRO A 165 8.65 18.41 9.87
CA PRO A 165 10.05 18.43 9.47
C PRO A 165 10.36 17.56 8.25
N ASN A 166 11.56 17.69 7.67
CA ASN A 166 12.07 16.71 6.71
C ASN A 166 12.15 15.33 7.36
N LEU A 167 11.99 14.26 6.56
CA LEU A 167 12.19 12.90 7.05
C LEU A 167 13.64 12.45 6.89
N ASP A 168 14.00 11.48 7.72
CA ASP A 168 15.23 10.71 7.61
C ASP A 168 14.90 9.34 6.97
N LEU A 169 15.57 9.01 5.86
CA LEU A 169 15.41 7.75 5.13
C LEU A 169 15.68 6.50 5.99
N TYR A 170 16.49 6.64 7.04
CA TYR A 170 16.81 5.59 8.00
C TYR A 170 15.93 5.63 9.25
N GLY A 171 15.08 6.65 9.38
CA GLY A 171 14.19 6.84 10.52
C GLY A 171 12.90 6.02 10.42
N LYS A 172 11.89 6.40 11.21
CA LYS A 172 10.57 5.74 11.24
C LYS A 172 9.72 6.02 10.01
N GLY A 173 9.89 7.18 9.39
CA GLY A 173 9.17 7.58 8.19
C GLY A 173 7.65 7.60 8.31
N ILE A 174 7.10 7.96 9.47
CA ILE A 174 5.64 7.98 9.66
C ILE A 174 5.01 9.18 8.95
N GLY A 175 5.44 10.40 9.28
CA GLY A 175 4.80 11.63 8.81
C GLY A 175 5.34 12.16 7.48
N GLY A 176 4.49 12.75 6.65
CA GLY A 176 4.92 13.31 5.37
C GLY A 176 3.90 14.20 4.67
N SER A 177 3.92 14.16 3.34
CA SER A 177 3.21 15.11 2.51
C SER A 177 1.81 14.69 2.09
N HIS A 178 1.37 13.44 2.33
CA HIS A 178 -0.03 13.04 2.16
C HIS A 178 -0.91 13.84 3.10
N PHE A 179 -1.33 15.04 2.72
CA PHE A 179 -1.87 15.99 3.69
C PHE A 179 -3.26 15.59 4.20
N GLY A 180 -3.94 14.64 3.57
CA GLY A 180 -5.17 14.05 4.10
C GLY A 180 -4.92 13.25 5.38
N SER A 181 -3.86 12.41 5.43
CA SER A 181 -3.53 11.59 6.62
C SER A 181 -2.33 12.10 7.43
N GLY A 182 -1.50 12.94 6.83
CA GLY A 182 -0.17 13.31 7.29
C GLY A 182 0.88 12.22 7.10
N LEU A 183 0.63 11.14 6.35
CA LEU A 183 1.57 10.03 6.17
C LEU A 183 2.71 10.34 5.18
N SER A 184 3.77 9.53 5.26
CA SER A 184 4.95 9.59 4.40
C SER A 184 4.64 9.41 2.93
N GLY A 185 5.18 10.29 2.08
CA GLY A 185 5.00 10.26 0.63
C GLY A 185 5.74 9.11 -0.07
N ILE A 186 6.72 8.46 0.57
CA ILE A 186 7.47 7.33 -0.01
C ILE A 186 7.22 6.00 0.70
N GLY A 187 6.76 6.05 1.95
CA GLY A 187 6.40 4.87 2.70
C GLY A 187 5.18 4.22 2.08
N GLY A 188 5.26 2.92 1.80
CA GLY A 188 4.14 2.14 1.24
C GLY A 188 3.79 2.40 -0.23
N SER A 189 4.58 3.20 -0.92
CA SER A 189 4.49 3.36 -2.37
C SER A 189 5.01 2.13 -3.09
N ILE A 190 4.26 1.61 -4.06
CA ILE A 190 4.74 0.53 -4.92
C ILE A 190 5.80 1.09 -5.87
N ARG A 191 6.97 0.46 -5.90
CA ARG A 191 8.15 0.86 -6.67
C ARG A 191 8.27 0.09 -7.99
N LYS A 192 9.05 0.63 -8.92
CA LYS A 192 9.36 -0.08 -10.18
C LYS A 192 10.01 -1.44 -9.88
N GLY A 193 9.62 -2.43 -10.64
CA GLY A 193 10.05 -3.82 -10.50
C GLY A 193 9.24 -4.64 -9.49
N GLU A 194 8.52 -4.01 -8.55
CA GLU A 194 7.83 -4.76 -7.49
C GLU A 194 6.63 -5.56 -8.00
N LEU A 195 5.96 -5.11 -9.05
CA LEU A 195 4.82 -5.83 -9.65
C LEU A 195 5.21 -6.75 -10.81
N THR A 196 6.44 -6.65 -11.31
CA THR A 196 6.87 -7.33 -12.55
C THR A 196 8.05 -8.28 -12.37
N SER A 197 8.87 -8.12 -11.34
CA SER A 197 9.94 -9.07 -11.01
C SER A 197 9.40 -10.34 -10.34
N GLU A 198 10.26 -11.29 -9.97
CA GLU A 198 9.88 -12.44 -9.14
C GLU A 198 9.89 -12.13 -7.64
N ALA A 199 10.55 -11.04 -7.22
CA ALA A 199 10.63 -10.68 -5.81
C ALA A 199 9.26 -10.27 -5.25
N PRO A 200 8.89 -10.67 -4.02
CA PRO A 200 7.64 -10.23 -3.40
C PRO A 200 7.74 -8.77 -2.94
N ILE A 201 6.58 -8.13 -2.77
CA ILE A 201 6.47 -6.86 -2.03
C ILE A 201 6.63 -7.18 -0.53
N ARG A 202 7.47 -6.41 0.16
CA ARG A 202 7.85 -6.66 1.57
C ARG A 202 7.55 -5.50 2.50
N HIS A 203 6.55 -4.71 2.18
CA HIS A 203 6.13 -3.55 2.95
C HIS A 203 4.61 -3.38 2.89
N ALA A 204 4.06 -2.67 3.86
CA ALA A 204 2.67 -2.25 3.86
C ALA A 204 2.44 -1.26 2.71
N LEU A 205 1.29 -1.32 2.05
CA LEU A 205 0.94 -0.43 0.95
C LEU A 205 0.28 0.87 1.44
N LYS A 206 0.12 1.83 0.54
CA LYS A 206 -0.85 2.93 0.71
C LYS A 206 -2.07 2.69 -0.16
N ILE A 207 -3.24 2.99 0.39
CA ILE A 207 -4.52 2.95 -0.31
C ILE A 207 -5.32 4.22 -0.03
N ASN A 208 -5.93 4.77 -1.07
CA ASN A 208 -6.88 5.87 -0.96
C ASN A 208 -8.29 5.31 -1.12
N LEU A 209 -9.21 5.80 -0.29
CA LEU A 209 -10.61 5.35 -0.26
C LEU A 209 -11.55 6.50 -0.54
N TRP A 210 -12.74 6.21 -1.05
CA TRP A 210 -13.78 7.22 -1.17
C TRP A 210 -14.32 7.63 0.19
N ALA A 211 -13.84 8.75 0.72
CA ALA A 211 -14.11 9.15 2.10
C ALA A 211 -15.58 9.44 2.37
N LYS A 212 -16.30 9.97 1.36
CA LYS A 212 -17.74 10.18 1.45
C LYS A 212 -18.53 8.90 1.71
N ARG A 213 -18.01 7.75 1.28
CA ARG A 213 -18.68 6.46 1.48
C ARG A 213 -18.14 5.73 2.71
N TYR A 214 -16.83 5.75 2.93
CA TYR A 214 -16.19 4.80 3.84
C TYR A 214 -15.52 5.40 5.06
N LEU A 215 -14.94 6.60 4.95
CA LEU A 215 -14.19 7.17 6.06
C LEU A 215 -15.12 7.85 7.04
N TYR A 216 -14.94 7.56 8.32
CA TYR A 216 -15.74 8.11 9.41
C TYR A 216 -15.22 9.47 9.87
N TYR A 217 -16.12 10.34 10.32
CA TYR A 217 -15.78 11.51 11.12
C TYR A 217 -16.83 11.69 12.22
N GLY A 218 -16.37 11.90 13.45
CA GLY A 218 -17.20 12.08 14.64
C GLY A 218 -16.48 12.82 15.75
N ALA A 219 -17.21 13.12 16.83
CA ALA A 219 -16.64 13.80 18.00
C ALA A 219 -15.64 12.93 18.76
N ASP A 220 -15.85 11.61 18.75
CA ASP A 220 -14.98 10.57 19.28
C ASP A 220 -13.74 10.36 18.41
N ARG A 221 -13.87 10.53 17.09
CA ARG A 221 -12.77 10.37 16.15
C ARG A 221 -12.84 11.38 15.00
N LYS A 222 -11.90 12.32 15.00
CA LYS A 222 -11.82 13.46 14.07
C LYS A 222 -11.36 13.08 12.65
N GLY A 223 -11.71 11.88 12.18
CA GLY A 223 -11.37 11.40 10.85
C GLY A 223 -10.01 10.72 10.71
N PHE A 224 -9.30 10.46 11.81
CA PHE A 224 -8.00 9.78 11.76
C PHE A 224 -7.72 8.97 13.03
N ARG A 225 -6.80 8.01 12.90
CA ARG A 225 -6.18 7.24 13.99
C ARG A 225 -4.69 7.08 13.69
N TRP A 226 -3.90 6.76 14.72
CA TRP A 226 -2.49 6.43 14.51
C TRP A 226 -2.34 5.35 13.42
N PRO A 227 -1.38 5.48 12.48
CA PRO A 227 -0.28 6.45 12.46
C PRO A 227 -0.56 7.79 11.79
N ALA A 228 -1.75 8.00 11.22
CA ALA A 228 -2.15 9.32 10.75
C ALA A 228 -2.25 10.29 11.93
N ASP A 229 -1.89 11.55 11.69
CA ASP A 229 -1.94 12.63 12.69
C ASP A 229 -3.00 13.69 12.36
N ARG A 230 -3.67 13.54 11.21
CA ARG A 230 -4.75 14.42 10.75
C ARG A 230 -5.68 13.68 9.79
N ALA A 231 -6.78 14.35 9.50
CA ALA A 231 -7.70 14.07 8.40
C ALA A 231 -7.72 15.29 7.47
N ASP A 232 -8.33 15.14 6.29
CA ASP A 232 -8.61 16.28 5.41
C ASP A 232 -9.29 17.43 6.16
N SER A 233 -8.92 18.66 5.82
CA SER A 233 -9.52 19.86 6.44
C SER A 233 -11.05 19.95 6.26
N TYR A 234 -11.59 19.25 5.25
CA TYR A 234 -13.01 19.16 4.96
C TYR A 234 -13.69 17.90 5.53
N ALA A 235 -12.95 17.04 6.26
CA ALA A 235 -13.44 15.75 6.74
C ALA A 235 -14.78 15.86 7.48
N ALA A 236 -14.92 16.85 8.38
CA ALA A 236 -16.14 17.11 9.14
C ALA A 236 -17.41 17.31 8.28
N LYS A 237 -17.24 17.70 7.02
CA LYS A 237 -18.34 17.98 6.08
C LYS A 237 -18.53 16.88 5.03
N GLN A 238 -17.48 16.13 4.70
CA GLN A 238 -17.49 15.21 3.55
C GLN A 238 -17.37 13.74 3.93
N TYR A 239 -16.66 13.41 5.00
CA TYR A 239 -16.50 12.01 5.41
C TYR A 239 -17.85 11.47 5.86
N GLY A 240 -18.33 10.41 5.21
CA GLY A 240 -19.71 9.92 5.35
C GLY A 240 -19.81 8.50 5.89
N GLY A 241 -18.68 7.83 6.07
CA GLY A 241 -18.58 6.48 6.65
C GLY A 241 -19.17 6.40 8.04
N LYS A 242 -19.55 5.18 8.44
CA LYS A 242 -20.23 4.89 9.71
C LYS A 242 -19.39 4.07 10.69
N ASN A 243 -18.32 3.44 10.22
CA ASN A 243 -17.44 2.67 11.08
C ASN A 243 -16.38 3.59 11.71
N PRO A 244 -16.40 3.85 13.03
CA PRO A 244 -15.42 4.71 13.68
C PRO A 244 -13.98 4.16 13.64
N GLN A 245 -13.79 2.88 13.31
CA GLN A 245 -12.46 2.30 13.14
C GLN A 245 -11.88 2.51 11.74
N LEU A 246 -12.70 2.89 10.75
CA LEU A 246 -12.27 3.14 9.38
C LEU A 246 -12.13 4.65 9.11
N VAL A 247 -10.91 5.12 9.26
CA VAL A 247 -10.50 6.53 9.17
C VAL A 247 -9.12 6.64 8.51
N MET A 248 -8.61 7.85 8.29
CA MET A 248 -7.21 8.04 7.88
C MET A 248 -6.25 7.33 8.85
N GLY A 249 -5.23 6.67 8.29
CA GLY A 249 -4.26 5.88 9.06
C GLY A 249 -4.75 4.50 9.50
N SER A 250 -5.95 4.06 9.13
CA SER A 250 -6.36 2.69 9.44
C SER A 250 -5.51 1.69 8.66
N LEU A 251 -4.94 0.70 9.36
CA LEU A 251 -4.28 -0.45 8.73
C LEU A 251 -5.33 -1.47 8.30
N LEU A 252 -5.35 -1.77 7.01
CA LEU A 252 -6.22 -2.77 6.39
C LEU A 252 -5.43 -4.00 5.98
N ALA A 253 -5.90 -5.20 6.28
CA ALA A 253 -5.23 -6.43 5.88
C ALA A 253 -6.22 -7.54 5.52
N ILE A 254 -5.75 -8.48 4.71
CA ILE A 254 -6.47 -9.72 4.40
C ILE A 254 -6.20 -10.71 5.55
N LYS A 255 -7.24 -11.43 6.00
CA LYS A 255 -7.08 -12.47 7.02
C LYS A 255 -6.21 -13.62 6.51
N PRO A 256 -5.45 -14.32 7.37
CA PRO A 256 -4.52 -15.38 6.96
C PRO A 256 -5.20 -16.64 6.40
N ASP A 257 -6.49 -16.85 6.66
CA ASP A 257 -7.28 -17.99 6.18
C ASP A 257 -7.90 -17.77 4.79
N VAL A 258 -7.82 -16.55 4.26
CA VAL A 258 -8.24 -16.25 2.90
C VAL A 258 -7.16 -16.72 1.92
N THR A 259 -7.55 -17.28 0.77
CA THR A 259 -6.62 -17.74 -0.27
C THR A 259 -6.89 -17.09 -1.64
N TYR A 260 -5.93 -17.19 -2.55
CA TYR A 260 -6.10 -16.71 -3.93
C TYR A 260 -7.28 -17.36 -4.64
N GLU A 261 -7.47 -18.65 -4.43
CA GLU A 261 -8.47 -19.48 -5.11
C GLU A 261 -9.88 -19.06 -4.69
N GLN A 262 -10.08 -18.77 -3.40
CA GLN A 262 -11.35 -18.27 -2.88
C GLN A 262 -11.75 -16.92 -3.50
N LEU A 263 -10.76 -16.08 -3.81
CA LEU A 263 -10.94 -14.76 -4.41
C LEU A 263 -10.83 -14.77 -5.95
N ASN A 264 -10.56 -15.93 -6.55
CA ASN A 264 -10.28 -16.08 -7.98
C ASN A 264 -9.17 -15.13 -8.50
N ILE A 265 -8.09 -14.98 -7.73
CA ILE A 265 -6.93 -14.16 -8.11
C ILE A 265 -5.97 -14.99 -8.97
N GLN A 266 -5.81 -14.59 -10.23
CA GLN A 266 -5.08 -15.37 -11.22
C GLN A 266 -3.80 -14.68 -11.67
N THR A 267 -3.83 -13.36 -11.88
CA THR A 267 -2.66 -12.63 -12.39
C THR A 267 -1.51 -12.60 -11.38
N ASN A 268 -0.27 -12.60 -11.86
CA ASN A 268 0.90 -12.46 -10.98
C ASN A 268 0.87 -11.11 -10.23
N VAL A 269 0.36 -10.05 -10.87
CA VAL A 269 0.18 -8.74 -10.24
C VAL A 269 -0.82 -8.83 -9.08
N GLY A 270 -2.00 -9.40 -9.30
CA GLY A 270 -3.01 -9.62 -8.27
C GLY A 270 -2.49 -10.48 -7.11
N LYS A 271 -1.73 -11.55 -7.43
CA LYS A 271 -1.13 -12.42 -6.41
C LYS A 271 -0.10 -11.71 -5.53
N LYS A 272 0.69 -10.81 -6.12
CA LYS A 272 1.63 -9.96 -5.39
C LYS A 272 0.95 -8.96 -4.48
N LEU A 273 -0.10 -8.30 -4.97
CA LEU A 273 -0.90 -7.37 -4.16
C LEU A 273 -1.57 -8.08 -2.99
N PHE A 274 -2.20 -9.24 -3.22
CA PHE A 274 -2.75 -10.07 -2.16
C PHE A 274 -1.70 -10.42 -1.10
N ASN A 275 -0.51 -10.88 -1.51
CA ASN A 275 0.56 -11.22 -0.55
C ASN A 275 0.97 -10.01 0.28
N ALA A 276 1.09 -8.82 -0.34
CA ALA A 276 1.40 -7.60 0.40
C ALA A 276 0.29 -7.28 1.41
N LEU A 277 -0.97 -7.36 0.99
CA LEU A 277 -2.14 -7.06 1.82
C LEU A 277 -2.36 -8.07 2.96
N GLN A 278 -2.01 -9.35 2.76
CA GLN A 278 -2.11 -10.37 3.80
C GLN A 278 -0.95 -10.29 4.80
N HIS A 279 0.28 -10.06 4.31
CA HIS A 279 1.47 -10.09 5.15
C HIS A 279 1.83 -8.76 5.80
N TYR A 280 1.47 -7.63 5.20
CA TYR A 280 1.84 -6.28 5.69
C TYR A 280 0.65 -5.32 5.74
N GLY A 281 -0.37 -5.54 4.92
CA GLY A 281 -1.56 -4.69 4.86
C GLY A 281 -1.36 -3.41 4.03
N ALA A 282 -2.31 -2.49 4.16
CA ALA A 282 -2.30 -1.17 3.54
C ALA A 282 -2.84 -0.09 4.49
N TYR A 283 -2.18 1.06 4.55
CA TYR A 283 -2.65 2.21 5.32
C TYR A 283 -3.50 3.15 4.46
N VAL A 284 -4.66 3.54 4.99
CA VAL A 284 -5.53 4.57 4.39
C VAL A 284 -4.80 5.91 4.41
N SER A 285 -4.46 6.45 3.24
CA SER A 285 -3.59 7.63 3.11
C SER A 285 -4.31 8.90 2.67
N ASP A 286 -5.23 8.83 1.71
CA ASP A 286 -6.01 9.98 1.24
C ASP A 286 -7.45 9.61 0.79
N ASP A 287 -8.24 10.64 0.52
CA ASP A 287 -9.57 10.56 -0.08
C ASP A 287 -9.46 10.54 -1.61
N THR A 288 -10.09 9.55 -2.26
CA THR A 288 -10.21 9.58 -3.74
C THR A 288 -11.19 10.65 -4.22
N ALA A 289 -12.14 11.08 -3.39
CA ALA A 289 -13.22 12.04 -3.65
C ALA A 289 -14.31 11.58 -4.65
N TRP A 290 -14.22 10.36 -5.17
CA TRP A 290 -15.21 9.72 -6.05
C TRP A 290 -15.19 8.20 -5.86
N ASP A 291 -16.07 7.47 -6.55
CA ASP A 291 -16.25 6.01 -6.39
C ASP A 291 -15.09 5.20 -6.99
N ALA A 292 -13.94 5.28 -6.32
CA ALA A 292 -12.68 4.68 -6.71
C ALA A 292 -11.85 4.22 -5.49
N TYR A 293 -10.93 3.29 -5.76
CA TYR A 293 -9.81 2.95 -4.90
C TYR A 293 -8.52 3.22 -5.64
N ASP A 294 -7.58 3.93 -5.00
CA ASP A 294 -6.27 4.19 -5.60
C ASP A 294 -5.15 3.57 -4.77
N LEU A 295 -4.25 2.84 -5.42
CA LEU A 295 -2.96 2.46 -4.84
C LEU A 295 -1.93 3.54 -5.13
N CYS A 296 -0.99 3.80 -4.23
CA CYS A 296 0.07 4.78 -4.47
C CYS A 296 1.29 4.14 -5.15
N LEU A 297 1.71 4.68 -6.29
CA LEU A 297 2.74 4.10 -7.15
C LEU A 297 3.79 5.14 -7.55
N GLU A 298 5.05 4.73 -7.63
CA GLU A 298 6.08 5.53 -8.29
C GLU A 298 5.74 5.76 -9.77
N VAL A 299 6.01 6.97 -10.28
CA VAL A 299 6.00 7.28 -11.72
C VAL A 299 6.72 6.18 -12.52
N GLY A 300 6.01 5.64 -13.51
CA GLY A 300 6.53 4.62 -14.43
C GLY A 300 6.07 3.19 -14.13
N VAL A 301 5.59 2.89 -12.92
CA VAL A 301 5.11 1.53 -12.57
C VAL A 301 3.94 1.09 -13.46
N ILE A 302 2.98 1.98 -13.75
CA ILE A 302 1.87 1.67 -14.65
C ILE A 302 2.38 1.24 -16.03
N LYS A 303 3.34 2.01 -16.59
CA LYS A 303 3.93 1.75 -17.89
C LYS A 303 4.68 0.43 -17.88
N GLU A 304 5.45 0.17 -16.83
CA GLU A 304 6.19 -1.07 -16.63
C GLU A 304 5.25 -2.29 -16.60
N VAL A 305 4.20 -2.25 -15.77
CA VAL A 305 3.20 -3.34 -15.69
C VAL A 305 2.52 -3.55 -17.05
N LYS A 306 2.10 -2.47 -17.71
CA LYS A 306 1.45 -2.55 -19.02
C LYS A 306 2.36 -3.20 -20.07
N GLN A 307 3.64 -2.84 -20.09
CA GLN A 307 4.62 -3.39 -21.02
C GLN A 307 4.96 -4.84 -20.73
N ALA A 308 5.08 -5.23 -19.46
CA ALA A 308 5.46 -6.58 -19.06
C ALA A 308 4.30 -7.58 -19.15
N THR A 309 3.06 -7.14 -18.93
CA THR A 309 1.91 -8.05 -18.72
C THR A 309 0.71 -7.77 -19.61
N GLY A 310 0.62 -6.60 -20.24
CA GLY A 310 -0.57 -6.14 -20.95
C GLY A 310 -1.71 -5.65 -20.04
N LEU A 311 -1.61 -5.80 -18.71
CA LEU A 311 -2.64 -5.37 -17.75
C LEU A 311 -2.68 -3.85 -17.57
N ASN A 312 -3.86 -3.33 -17.20
CA ASN A 312 -4.05 -1.92 -16.86
C ASN A 312 -4.18 -1.78 -15.34
N MET A 313 -3.31 -0.98 -14.72
CA MET A 313 -3.36 -0.69 -13.27
C MET A 313 -4.45 0.31 -12.89
N ALA A 314 -4.92 1.11 -13.86
CA ALA A 314 -5.98 2.09 -13.67
C ALA A 314 -7.07 1.88 -14.73
N SER A 315 -8.24 1.37 -14.32
CA SER A 315 -9.36 1.08 -15.21
C SER A 315 -10.68 0.94 -14.46
N SER A 316 -11.78 0.90 -15.23
CA SER A 316 -13.13 0.59 -14.73
C SER A 316 -13.63 -0.79 -15.17
N SER A 317 -12.72 -1.62 -15.70
CA SER A 317 -13.02 -2.96 -16.18
C SER A 317 -11.73 -3.75 -16.44
N GLY A 318 -11.88 -5.06 -16.63
CA GLY A 318 -10.82 -5.99 -16.98
C GLY A 318 -10.31 -6.78 -15.77
N GLN A 319 -9.57 -7.83 -16.06
CA GLN A 319 -9.19 -8.84 -15.06
C GLN A 319 -8.55 -8.25 -13.81
N LEU A 320 -7.56 -7.36 -13.95
CA LEU A 320 -6.88 -6.79 -12.79
C LEU A 320 -7.79 -5.83 -11.98
N PHE A 321 -8.72 -5.13 -12.63
CA PHE A 321 -9.74 -4.33 -11.94
C PHE A 321 -10.66 -5.22 -11.11
N ASP A 322 -11.10 -6.35 -11.68
CA ASP A 322 -11.96 -7.31 -10.97
C ASP A 322 -11.20 -7.92 -9.77
N GLU A 323 -9.96 -8.35 -9.98
CA GLU A 323 -9.10 -8.90 -8.93
C GLU A 323 -8.87 -7.90 -7.80
N ILE A 324 -8.53 -6.63 -8.09
CA ILE A 324 -8.32 -5.62 -7.04
C ILE A 324 -9.62 -5.36 -6.25
N ASN A 325 -10.78 -5.34 -6.90
CA ASN A 325 -12.06 -5.25 -6.17
C ASN A 325 -12.29 -6.47 -5.26
N GLN A 326 -11.92 -7.69 -5.69
CA GLN A 326 -12.00 -8.88 -4.83
C GLN A 326 -11.08 -8.74 -3.61
N LEU A 327 -9.82 -8.33 -3.80
CA LEU A 327 -8.88 -8.09 -2.71
C LEU A 327 -9.42 -7.08 -1.70
N ILE A 328 -9.97 -5.96 -2.18
CA ILE A 328 -10.47 -4.88 -1.33
C ILE A 328 -11.72 -5.31 -0.55
N SER A 329 -12.57 -6.14 -1.15
CA SER A 329 -13.82 -6.59 -0.53
C SER A 329 -13.63 -7.41 0.75
N VAL A 330 -12.46 -8.04 0.91
CA VAL A 330 -12.13 -8.88 2.08
C VAL A 330 -11.17 -8.21 3.06
N LEU A 331 -10.84 -6.92 2.84
CA LEU A 331 -10.01 -6.19 3.76
C LEU A 331 -10.71 -6.02 5.11
N CYS A 332 -9.94 -6.24 6.15
CA CYS A 332 -10.31 -6.03 7.53
C CYS A 332 -9.41 -4.96 8.14
N ILE A 333 -9.96 -4.13 9.01
CA ILE A 333 -9.23 -3.20 9.85
C ILE A 333 -8.50 -4.01 10.91
N ILE A 334 -7.21 -3.72 11.10
CA ILE A 334 -6.45 -4.22 12.25
C ILE A 334 -6.74 -3.29 13.43
N ASP A 335 -7.73 -3.63 14.25
CA ASP A 335 -8.26 -2.68 15.25
C ASP A 335 -7.26 -2.40 16.38
N ASN A 336 -6.40 -3.36 16.69
CA ASN A 336 -5.30 -3.18 17.64
C ASN A 336 -3.99 -2.69 16.99
N ASN A 337 -4.06 -1.99 15.85
CA ASN A 337 -2.93 -1.23 15.28
C ASN A 337 -2.62 0.00 16.14
N THR A 338 -1.49 -0.02 16.86
CA THR A 338 -1.03 1.04 17.77
C THR A 338 0.50 1.19 17.71
N PRO A 339 1.10 2.26 18.29
CA PRO A 339 2.55 2.38 18.36
C PRO A 339 3.27 1.20 19.04
N GLN A 340 2.58 0.46 19.92
CA GLN A 340 3.12 -0.70 20.63
C GLN A 340 2.79 -2.04 19.92
N SER A 341 1.88 -2.02 18.95
CA SER A 341 1.37 -3.18 18.22
C SER A 341 1.17 -2.82 16.75
N ILE A 342 2.24 -2.39 16.09
CA ILE A 342 2.21 -1.85 14.72
C ILE A 342 1.52 -2.83 13.76
N GLY A 343 1.89 -4.11 13.75
CA GLY A 343 1.23 -5.15 12.94
C GLY A 343 0.02 -5.81 13.60
N GLY A 344 -0.51 -5.26 14.70
CA GLY A 344 -1.51 -5.94 15.54
C GLY A 344 -0.91 -6.80 16.67
N GLY A 345 0.40 -6.74 16.90
CA GLY A 345 1.08 -7.43 18.01
C GLY A 345 1.24 -8.94 17.84
N GLY A 346 1.84 -9.60 18.83
CA GLY A 346 2.23 -11.01 18.72
C GLY A 346 3.44 -11.21 17.81
N GLU A 347 3.56 -12.40 17.23
CA GLU A 347 4.67 -12.78 16.38
C GLU A 347 4.41 -12.36 14.92
N PRO A 348 5.34 -11.63 14.26
CA PRO A 348 5.20 -11.27 12.85
C PRO A 348 5.01 -12.49 11.94
N CYS A 349 4.05 -12.44 11.02
CA CYS A 349 3.79 -13.52 10.06
C CYS A 349 4.89 -13.67 8.98
N MET A 350 5.75 -12.65 8.84
CA MET A 350 6.91 -12.65 7.97
C MET A 350 8.16 -12.23 8.74
N PRO A 351 9.38 -12.57 8.26
CA PRO A 351 10.61 -12.03 8.82
C PRO A 351 10.63 -10.50 8.79
N LEU A 352 11.18 -9.88 9.84
CA LEU A 352 11.41 -8.45 9.84
C LEU A 352 12.34 -8.04 8.69
N ALA A 353 12.11 -6.84 8.17
CA ALA A 353 12.92 -6.29 7.11
C ALA A 353 14.40 -6.17 7.55
N PRO A 354 15.40 -6.48 6.69
CA PRO A 354 16.83 -6.48 7.04
C PRO A 354 17.35 -5.13 7.51
N LYS A 355 18.05 -5.04 8.64
CA LYS A 355 18.53 -3.76 9.19
C LYS A 355 19.22 -2.90 8.12
N LEU A 356 18.87 -1.61 8.10
CA LEU A 356 19.59 -0.63 7.31
C LEU A 356 20.99 -0.46 7.90
N ILE A 357 22.00 -0.45 7.04
CA ILE A 357 23.36 -0.07 7.41
C ILE A 357 23.51 1.41 7.10
N ASP A 358 23.59 2.20 8.15
CA ASP A 358 23.89 3.63 8.04
C ASP A 358 25.36 3.81 7.60
N PRO A 359 25.62 4.46 6.45
CA PRO A 359 26.98 4.75 6.01
C PRO A 359 27.78 5.56 7.04
N ALA A 360 27.09 6.34 7.89
CA ALA A 360 27.71 7.14 8.94
C ALA A 360 27.97 6.38 10.26
N ALA A 361 27.53 5.12 10.39
CA ALA A 361 27.75 4.29 11.58
C ALA A 361 29.07 3.48 11.54
N LYS A 362 30.04 3.91 10.72
CA LYS A 362 31.39 3.34 10.64
C LYS A 362 32.44 4.26 11.22
#